data_AF-A0A951XMA3-F1
#
_entry.id   AF-A0A951XMA3-F1
#
_cell.length_a   1.000
_cell.length_b   1.000
_cell.length_c   1.000
_cell.angle_alpha   90.00
_cell.angle_beta   90.00
_cell.angle_gamma   90.00
#
_symmetry.space_group_name_H-M   'P 1'
#
loop_
_entity.id
_entity.type
_entity.pdbx_description
1 polymer ?
#
loop_
_entity_poly.entity_id
_entity_poly.type
_entity_poly.pdbx_seq_one_letter_code
_entity_poly.pdbx_strand_id
1 'polypeptide(L)'
;MAGAPSRFEVLLTEGAEQDLEAIHDYLSEFDCVANAGYVLDQLMEAVDSLSRFPERGSYPRELVAVGIKEYRQTFFKPYRVIYRVTGDRVIIYLIADGRRDMQSVLARRLLGA
;
A
#
# COMPACT_ATOMS: atom_id res chain seq x y z
N MET A 1 11.36 21.95 -16.98
CA MET A 1 10.18 21.16 -16.60
C MET A 1 10.35 19.77 -17.20
N ALA A 2 10.94 18.82 -16.47
CA ALA A 2 11.05 17.45 -16.97
C ALA A 2 9.63 16.85 -17.02
N GLY A 3 9.21 16.38 -18.20
CA GLY A 3 7.93 15.71 -18.35
C GLY A 3 7.84 14.51 -17.42
N ALA A 4 6.67 14.27 -16.83
CA ALA A 4 6.45 13.08 -16.01
C ALA A 4 6.81 11.83 -16.83
N PRO A 5 7.45 10.81 -16.23
CA PRO A 5 7.77 9.57 -16.92
C PRO A 5 6.49 8.93 -17.48
N SER A 6 6.57 8.30 -18.65
CA SER A 6 5.43 7.63 -19.30
C SER A 6 4.91 6.44 -18.49
N ARG A 7 5.72 5.91 -17.57
CA ARG A 7 5.36 4.91 -16.57
C ARG A 7 6.37 4.96 -15.41
N PHE A 8 5.88 4.85 -14.18
CA PHE A 8 6.69 4.71 -12.98
C PHE A 8 7.00 3.23 -12.72
N GLU A 9 8.21 2.95 -12.24
CA GLU A 9 8.59 1.62 -11.73
C GLU A 9 7.95 1.42 -10.35
N VAL A 10 7.17 0.35 -10.17
CA VAL A 10 6.52 0.04 -8.89
C VAL A 10 7.30 -1.07 -8.19
N LEU A 11 7.74 -0.81 -6.97
CA LEU A 11 8.58 -1.70 -6.17
C LEU A 11 7.89 -1.97 -4.83
N LEU A 12 7.88 -3.23 -4.40
CA LEU A 12 7.44 -3.59 -3.06
C LEU A 12 8.66 -3.71 -2.15
N THR A 13 8.55 -3.25 -0.91
CA THR A 13 9.49 -3.65 0.13
C THR A 13 9.21 -5.10 0.52
N GLU A 14 10.22 -5.79 1.05
CA GLU A 14 10.05 -7.13 1.64
C GLU A 14 8.89 -7.16 2.66
N GLY A 15 8.75 -6.09 3.45
CA GLY A 15 7.66 -5.95 4.40
C GLY A 15 6.28 -5.90 3.75
N ALA A 16 6.14 -5.26 2.59
CA ALA A 16 4.89 -5.19 1.84
C ALA A 16 4.57 -6.51 1.12
N GLU A 17 5.58 -7.28 0.71
CA GLU A 17 5.40 -8.64 0.19
C GLU A 17 4.87 -9.56 1.29
N GLN A 18 5.50 -9.55 2.47
CA GLN A 18 5.03 -10.30 3.64
C GLN A 18 3.62 -9.90 4.08
N ASP A 19 3.25 -8.63 3.93
CA ASP A 19 1.89 -8.17 4.20
C ASP A 19 0.86 -8.83 3.27
N LEU A 20 1.17 -8.96 1.97
CA LEU A 20 0.30 -9.62 0.99
C LEU A 20 0.14 -11.10 1.31
N GLU A 21 1.24 -11.79 1.61
CA GLU A 21 1.24 -13.20 2.02
C GLU A 21 0.36 -13.40 3.26
N ALA A 22 0.57 -12.59 4.31
CA ALA A 22 -0.20 -12.68 5.54
C ALA A 22 -1.70 -12.41 5.33
N ILE A 23 -2.07 -11.47 4.44
CA ILE A 23 -3.47 -11.22 4.08
C ILE A 23 -4.06 -12.43 3.36
N HIS A 24 -3.34 -12.98 2.38
CA HIS A 24 -3.79 -14.13 1.61
C HIS A 24 -3.97 -15.37 2.49
N ASP A 25 -2.99 -15.67 3.34
CA ASP A 25 -3.02 -16.82 4.25
C ASP A 25 -4.17 -16.71 5.24
N TYR A 26 -4.35 -15.53 5.84
CA TYR A 26 -5.46 -15.27 6.76
C TYR A 26 -6.83 -15.47 6.07
N LEU A 27 -7.02 -14.93 4.87
CA LEU A 27 -8.28 -15.10 4.14
C LEU A 27 -8.49 -16.55 3.69
N SER A 28 -7.43 -17.25 3.33
CA SER A 28 -7.49 -18.66 2.95
C SER A 28 -7.91 -19.55 4.12
N GLU A 29 -7.45 -19.23 5.33
CA GLU A 29 -7.75 -19.96 6.56
C GLU A 29 -9.16 -19.63 7.11
N PHE A 30 -9.53 -18.35 7.14
CA PHE A 30 -10.72 -17.89 7.88
C PHE A 30 -11.92 -17.52 7.00
N ASP A 31 -11.78 -17.49 5.67
CA ASP A 31 -12.87 -17.24 4.72
C ASP A 31 -12.91 -18.34 3.65
N CYS A 32 -12.22 -18.15 2.53
CA CYS A 32 -12.04 -19.16 1.50
C CYS A 32 -10.91 -18.76 0.53
N VAL A 33 -10.27 -19.76 -0.07
CA VAL A 33 -9.18 -19.58 -1.05
C VAL A 33 -9.60 -18.72 -2.25
N ALA A 34 -10.86 -18.84 -2.69
CA ALA A 34 -11.37 -18.04 -3.80
C ALA A 34 -11.41 -16.55 -3.45
N ASN A 35 -11.83 -16.19 -2.24
CA ASN A 35 -11.81 -14.79 -1.80
C ASN A 35 -10.39 -14.29 -1.53
N ALA A 36 -9.51 -15.13 -0.99
CA ALA A 36 -8.10 -14.80 -0.81
C ALA A 36 -7.42 -14.44 -2.15
N GLY A 37 -7.63 -15.25 -3.18
CA GLY A 37 -7.14 -14.97 -4.53
C GLY A 37 -7.73 -13.68 -5.12
N TYR A 38 -9.05 -13.50 -5.00
CA TYR A 38 -9.71 -12.27 -5.47
C TYR A 38 -9.14 -11.00 -4.80
N VAL A 39 -8.92 -11.03 -3.49
CA VAL A 39 -8.35 -9.90 -2.76
C VAL A 39 -6.91 -9.62 -3.19
N LEU A 40 -6.10 -10.67 -3.37
CA LEU A 40 -4.73 -10.53 -3.85
C LEU A 40 -4.68 -9.90 -5.25
N ASP A 41 -5.48 -10.39 -6.19
CA ASP A 41 -5.56 -9.86 -7.55
C ASP A 41 -5.93 -8.36 -7.55
N GLN A 42 -6.91 -7.98 -6.74
CA GLN A 42 -7.36 -6.59 -6.65
C GLN A 42 -6.34 -5.67 -5.96
N LEU A 43 -5.59 -6.17 -4.98
CA LEU A 43 -4.48 -5.45 -4.38
C LEU A 43 -3.36 -5.24 -5.40
N MET A 44 -3.01 -6.26 -6.18
CA MET A 44 -2.02 -6.16 -7.25
C MET A 44 -2.47 -5.17 -8.34
N GLU A 45 -3.73 -5.20 -8.75
CA GLU A 45 -4.28 -4.24 -9.71
C GLU A 45 -4.20 -2.79 -9.17
N ALA A 46 -4.49 -2.60 -7.88
CA ALA A 46 -4.36 -1.30 -7.23
C ALA A 46 -2.90 -0.82 -7.21
N VAL A 47 -1.93 -1.71 -6.95
CA VAL A 47 -0.48 -1.43 -6.98
C VAL A 47 -0.04 -1.09 -8.41
N ASP A 48 -0.39 -1.90 -9.40
CA ASP A 48 0.00 -1.72 -10.81
C ASP A 48 -0.53 -0.41 -11.40
N SER A 49 -1.74 0.00 -11.01
CA SER A 49 -2.33 1.26 -11.44
C SER A 49 -1.51 2.50 -11.02
N LEU A 50 -0.69 2.39 -9.97
CA LEU A 50 0.20 3.46 -9.53
C LEU A 50 1.33 3.73 -10.52
N SER A 51 1.65 2.77 -11.40
CA SER A 51 2.65 2.98 -12.46
C SER A 51 2.26 4.10 -13.43
N ARG A 52 0.97 4.45 -13.54
CA ARG A 52 0.48 5.51 -14.45
C ARG A 52 0.14 6.80 -13.72
N PHE A 53 -0.43 6.69 -12.51
CA PHE A 53 -0.96 7.84 -11.77
C PHE A 53 -0.61 7.76 -10.28
N PRO A 54 0.69 7.81 -9.92
CA PRO A 54 1.10 7.64 -8.53
C PRO A 54 0.72 8.81 -7.63
N GLU A 55 0.50 10.00 -8.18
CA GLU A 55 0.11 11.18 -7.39
C GLU A 55 -1.39 11.18 -7.02
N ARG A 56 -2.19 10.22 -7.53
CA ARG A 56 -3.63 10.14 -7.26
C ARG A 56 -3.98 9.77 -5.82
N GLY A 57 -3.02 9.20 -5.09
CA GLY A 57 -3.24 8.75 -3.72
C GLY A 57 -3.40 9.93 -2.75
N SER A 58 -4.33 9.77 -1.81
CA SER A 58 -4.48 10.70 -0.69
C SER A 58 -3.33 10.55 0.31
N TYR A 59 -3.21 11.48 1.26
CA TYR A 59 -2.26 11.34 2.36
C TYR A 59 -2.91 10.56 3.52
N PRO A 60 -2.21 9.61 4.17
CA PRO A 60 -2.69 8.98 5.40
C PRO A 60 -2.92 10.01 6.50
N ARG A 61 -4.15 10.14 6.99
CA ARG A 61 -4.51 11.13 8.04
C ARG A 61 -3.66 10.97 9.29
N GLU A 62 -3.27 9.74 9.61
CA GLU A 62 -2.46 9.39 10.78
C GLU A 62 -1.07 10.02 10.70
N LEU A 63 -0.48 10.06 9.50
CA LEU A 63 0.83 10.66 9.25
C LEU A 63 0.73 12.18 9.09
N VAL A 64 -0.34 12.67 8.44
CA VAL A 64 -0.59 14.11 8.31
C VAL A 64 -0.75 14.76 9.68
N ALA A 65 -1.40 14.08 10.63
CA ALA A 65 -1.59 14.58 12.00
C ALA A 65 -0.28 14.85 12.74
N VAL A 66 0.82 14.19 12.35
CA VAL A 66 2.17 14.39 12.91
C VAL A 66 3.11 15.13 11.97
N GLY A 67 2.57 15.75 10.90
CA GLY A 67 3.33 16.58 9.96
C GLY A 67 4.04 15.84 8.84
N ILE A 68 3.87 14.51 8.72
CA ILE A 68 4.50 13.68 7.69
C ILE A 68 3.63 13.67 6.43
N LYS A 69 4.20 14.06 5.29
CA LYS A 69 3.51 14.17 3.99
C LYS A 69 4.23 13.48 2.83
N GLU A 70 5.27 12.72 3.14
CA GLU A 70 6.08 11.96 2.19
C GLU A 70 5.37 10.69 1.69
N TYR A 71 4.36 10.23 2.45
CA TYR A 71 3.61 9.01 2.16
C TYR A 71 2.24 9.31 1.57
N ARG A 72 1.87 8.51 0.58
CA ARG A 72 0.54 8.47 -0.04
C ARG A 72 -0.13 7.14 0.24
N GLN A 73 -1.42 7.09 -0.02
CA GLN A 73 -2.21 5.87 0.06
C GLN A 73 -3.22 5.74 -1.07
N THR A 74 -3.42 4.49 -1.48
CA THR A 74 -4.57 4.06 -2.28
C THR A 74 -5.29 2.93 -1.54
N PHE A 75 -6.48 2.58 -2.04
CA PHE A 75 -7.38 1.65 -1.38
C PHE A 75 -7.88 0.58 -2.34
N PHE A 76 -8.03 -0.63 -1.81
CA PHE A 76 -8.93 -1.65 -2.31
C PHE A 76 -9.65 -2.22 -1.08
N LYS A 77 -10.96 -1.99 -0.95
CA LYS A 77 -11.68 -2.15 0.33
C LYS A 77 -11.41 -3.52 1.00
N PRO A 78 -11.26 -3.58 2.34
CA PRO A 78 -10.94 -2.50 3.28
C PRO A 78 -9.43 -2.16 3.33
N TYR A 79 -8.62 -2.75 2.47
CA TYR A 79 -7.17 -2.66 2.48
C TYR A 79 -6.64 -1.30 2.01
N ARG A 80 -5.55 -0.89 2.63
CA ARG A 80 -4.77 0.33 2.36
C ARG A 80 -3.40 -0.07 1.85
N VAL A 81 -2.98 0.56 0.76
CA VAL A 81 -1.63 0.44 0.20
C VAL A 81 -0.93 1.76 0.46
N ILE A 82 0.11 1.75 1.29
CA ILE A 82 0.88 2.95 1.68
C ILE A 82 2.20 2.96 0.91
N TYR A 83 2.49 4.08 0.25
CA TYR A 83 3.63 4.17 -0.65
C TYR A 83 4.26 5.56 -0.67
N ARG A 84 5.45 5.66 -1.27
CA ARG A 84 6.11 6.93 -1.57
C ARG A 84 6.42 7.02 -3.07
N VAL A 85 6.41 8.23 -3.60
CA VAL A 85 6.87 8.52 -4.97
C VAL A 85 8.26 9.15 -4.87
N THR A 86 9.26 8.53 -5.47
CA THR A 86 10.66 8.98 -5.45
C THR A 86 11.21 8.97 -6.87
N GLY A 87 11.38 10.15 -7.47
CA GLY A 87 11.78 10.24 -8.88
C GLY A 87 10.73 9.60 -9.78
N ASP A 88 11.14 8.57 -10.51
CA ASP A 88 10.31 7.73 -11.40
C ASP A 88 9.87 6.40 -10.75
N ARG A 89 10.03 6.27 -9.42
CA ARG A 89 9.69 5.06 -8.66
C ARG A 89 8.53 5.28 -7.70
N VAL A 90 7.70 4.25 -7.57
CA VAL A 90 6.69 4.08 -6.53
C VAL A 90 7.13 2.95 -5.62
N ILE A 91 7.41 3.25 -4.37
CA ILE A 91 7.86 2.25 -3.39
C ILE A 91 6.70 1.99 -2.43
N ILE A 92 6.17 0.76 -2.43
CA ILE A 92 5.11 0.30 -1.53
C ILE A 92 5.76 -0.16 -0.23
N TYR A 93 5.36 0.45 0.89
CA TYR A 93 5.94 0.20 2.21
C TYR A 93 5.08 -0.70 3.11
N LEU A 94 3.77 -0.68 2.89
CA LEU A 94 2.79 -1.35 3.75
C LEU A 94 1.53 -1.66 2.95
N ILE A 95 1.03 -2.87 3.11
CA ILE A 95 -0.32 -3.24 2.69
C ILE A 95 -1.05 -3.76 3.93
N ALA A 96 -2.17 -3.13 4.30
CA ALA A 96 -2.81 -3.44 5.57
C ALA A 96 -4.33 -3.35 5.48
N ASP A 97 -5.02 -4.19 6.26
CA ASP A 97 -6.45 -4.03 6.48
C ASP A 97 -6.72 -2.71 7.23
N GLY A 98 -7.39 -1.77 6.57
CA GLY A 98 -7.71 -0.46 7.11
C GLY A 98 -8.69 -0.47 8.28
N ARG A 99 -9.29 -1.62 8.62
CA ARG A 99 -10.12 -1.80 9.82
C ARG A 99 -9.29 -1.91 11.10
N ARG A 100 -7.99 -2.20 11.00
CA ARG A 100 -7.07 -2.27 12.15
C ARG A 100 -6.77 -0.88 12.71
N ASP A 101 -6.12 -0.83 13.87
CA ASP A 101 -5.55 0.42 14.38
C ASP A 101 -4.39 0.88 13.48
N MET A 102 -4.74 1.72 12.50
CA MET A 102 -3.79 2.22 11.52
C MET A 102 -2.74 3.14 12.12
N GLN A 103 -2.98 3.78 13.27
CA GLN A 103 -1.92 4.54 13.94
C GLN A 103 -0.82 3.61 14.44
N SER A 104 -1.18 2.53 15.14
CA SER A 104 -0.21 1.53 15.61
C SER A 104 0.48 0.80 14.46
N VAL A 105 -0.27 0.40 13.43
CA VAL A 105 0.31 -0.31 12.27
C VAL A 105 1.35 0.57 11.55
N LEU A 106 1.03 1.84 11.30
CA LEU A 106 1.95 2.78 10.65
C LEU A 106 3.16 3.09 11.53
N ALA A 107 2.97 3.30 12.83
CA ALA A 107 4.06 3.55 13.76
C ALA A 107 5.05 2.39 13.79
N ARG A 108 4.56 1.15 13.92
CA ARG A 108 5.40 -0.04 13.93
C ARG A 108 6.16 -0.23 12.63
N ARG A 109 5.50 -0.04 11.49
CA ARG A 109 6.10 -0.28 10.17
C ARG A 109 7.09 0.80 9.75
N LEU A 110 6.78 2.07 10.01
CA LEU A 110 7.53 3.20 9.45
C LEU A 110 8.47 3.88 10.45
N LEU A 111 8.19 3.76 11.75
CA LEU A 111 8.95 4.44 12.81
C LEU A 111 9.74 3.47 13.70
N GLY A 112 9.56 2.15 13.51
CA GLY A 112 10.25 1.13 14.31
C GLY A 112 9.86 1.12 15.80
N ALA A 113 8.68 1.68 16.11
CA ALA A 113 8.14 1.76 17.46
C ALA A 113 7.46 0.45 17.91
#